data_AF-A0A959DVC0-F1
#
_entry.id   AF-A0A959DVC0-F1
#
_cell.length_a   1.000
_cell.length_b   1.000
_cell.length_c   1.000
_cell.angle_alpha   90.00
_cell.angle_beta   90.00
_cell.angle_gamma   90.00
#
_symmetry.space_group_name_H-M   'P 1'
#
loop_
_entity.id
_entity.type
_entity.pdbx_description
1 polymer ?
#
loop_
_entity_poly.entity_id
_entity_poly.type
_entity_poly.pdbx_seq_one_letter_code
_entity_poly.pdbx_strand_id
1 'polypeptide(L)'
;MNLGVYTTYANSKKELKICKVQDVSDPVFDDGIPQDITVECDAIPEPEVLTATSDCTLGDEVTIDFSEIRIDGDCPNNYTLVRTWTATDECGNSTSHVQIITVLDTTAPVFDGEVLPQDITVDCDAIPEADYLSATDNCSSSSEGVTIELFEDYIEGECQNSYTIVRTWIASDECGNSSSHVQTITVQDLTAPVFDGEVLP
;
A
#
# COMPACT_ATOMS: atom_id res chain seq x y z
N MET A 1 46.48 18.28 64.04
CA MET A 1 45.50 19.30 64.48
C MET A 1 44.82 19.77 63.20
N ASN A 2 43.54 19.59 62.91
CA ASN A 2 42.38 19.39 63.77
C ASN A 2 41.40 18.43 63.07
N LEU A 3 40.85 17.47 63.82
CA LEU A 3 39.76 16.60 63.39
C LEU A 3 38.44 17.40 63.39
N GLY A 4 37.55 17.10 62.44
CA GLY A 4 36.19 17.64 62.45
C GLY A 4 35.27 16.89 61.50
N VAL A 5 34.95 15.63 61.83
CA VAL A 5 33.84 14.90 61.24
C VAL A 5 32.59 15.26 62.04
N TYR A 6 31.59 15.84 61.39
CA TYR A 6 30.24 15.96 61.95
C TYR A 6 29.29 15.15 61.08
N THR A 7 28.89 13.98 61.59
CA THR A 7 27.71 13.25 61.13
C THR A 7 26.52 13.65 61.96
N THR A 8 25.42 14.05 61.33
CA THR A 8 24.08 13.91 61.89
C THR A 8 23.17 13.26 60.85
N TYR A 9 22.63 12.09 61.21
CA TYR A 9 21.57 11.39 60.50
C TYR A 9 20.21 11.96 60.95
N ALA A 10 19.33 12.31 60.00
CA ALA A 10 17.87 12.27 60.20
C ALA A 10 17.15 12.15 58.85
N ASN A 11 16.14 11.28 58.84
CA ASN A 11 15.31 10.80 57.73
C ASN A 11 14.48 11.87 56.98
N SER A 12 13.99 11.43 55.81
CA SER A 12 12.92 11.97 54.96
C SER A 12 13.28 13.06 53.93
N LYS A 13 13.95 12.65 52.85
CA LYS A 13 13.62 13.07 51.49
C LYS A 13 14.27 12.10 50.51
N LYS A 14 13.44 11.26 49.89
CA LYS A 14 13.80 10.54 48.68
C LYS A 14 13.65 11.52 47.51
N GLU A 15 14.47 12.56 47.48
CA GLU A 15 14.48 13.56 46.41
C GLU A 15 15.92 14.02 46.16
N LEU A 16 16.24 14.12 44.86
CA LEU A 16 17.52 14.51 44.26
C LEU A 16 18.63 13.45 44.27
N LYS A 17 18.39 12.41 43.47
CA LYS A 17 19.42 11.53 42.92
C LYS A 17 20.21 12.30 41.84
N ILE A 18 21.10 13.20 42.28
CA ILE A 18 22.38 13.55 41.66
C ILE A 18 22.45 13.76 40.10
N CYS A 19 21.77 14.77 39.51
CA CYS A 19 22.36 15.58 38.40
C CYS A 19 23.27 16.66 39.06
N LYS A 20 24.42 16.29 39.68
CA LYS A 20 25.30 17.25 40.40
C LYS A 20 26.45 17.84 39.58
N VAL A 21 26.56 17.46 38.32
CA VAL A 21 27.23 18.22 37.26
C VAL A 21 26.16 18.36 36.19
N GLN A 22 25.90 19.57 35.70
CA GLN A 22 24.89 19.78 34.68
C GLN A 22 25.34 19.00 33.44
N ASP A 23 24.70 17.87 33.18
CA ASP A 23 24.84 17.19 31.90
C ASP A 23 24.26 18.11 30.83
N VAL A 24 25.04 18.32 29.79
CA VAL A 24 24.73 19.18 28.64
C VAL A 24 24.92 18.42 27.33
N SER A 25 25.22 17.12 27.41
CA SER A 25 25.34 16.27 26.25
C SER A 25 23.97 15.72 25.89
N ASP A 26 23.65 15.69 24.59
CA ASP A 26 22.43 15.04 24.15
C ASP A 26 22.64 13.52 24.15
N PRO A 27 21.57 12.73 24.43
CA PRO A 27 21.62 11.29 24.23
C PRO A 27 21.93 10.96 22.76
N VAL A 28 22.47 9.77 22.51
CA VAL A 28 22.82 9.28 21.17
C VAL A 28 22.05 7.99 20.92
N PHE A 29 21.35 7.90 19.79
CA PHE A 29 20.72 6.66 19.37
C PHE A 29 21.75 5.55 19.19
N ASP A 30 21.40 4.35 19.63
CA ASP A 30 22.22 3.16 19.42
C ASP A 30 22.14 2.72 17.94
N ASP A 31 22.92 1.69 17.58
CA ASP A 31 22.93 1.14 16.22
C ASP A 31 21.53 0.65 15.79
N GLY A 32 21.30 0.57 14.47
CA GLY A 32 20.03 0.12 13.89
C GLY A 32 19.03 1.26 13.68
N ILE A 33 19.52 2.45 13.36
CA ILE A 33 18.68 3.60 13.02
C ILE A 33 18.11 3.41 11.59
N PRO A 34 16.79 3.49 11.42
CA PRO A 34 16.16 3.23 10.13
C PRO A 34 16.49 4.33 9.12
N GLN A 35 16.72 3.91 7.87
CA GLN A 35 16.98 4.81 6.74
C GLN A 35 15.69 5.11 5.99
N ASP A 36 15.73 6.19 5.21
CA ASP A 36 14.64 6.51 4.28
C ASP A 36 14.47 5.41 3.24
N ILE A 37 13.21 5.12 2.90
CA ILE A 37 12.86 4.04 1.97
C ILE A 37 11.71 4.46 1.05
N THR A 38 11.60 3.75 -0.07
CA THR A 38 10.43 3.79 -0.95
C THR A 38 9.84 2.40 -1.02
N VAL A 39 8.53 2.30 -0.81
CA VAL A 39 7.78 1.03 -0.76
C VAL A 39 6.43 1.19 -1.44
N GLU A 40 5.79 0.08 -1.76
CA GLU A 40 4.36 0.09 -2.05
C GLU A 40 3.55 0.12 -0.75
N CYS A 41 2.27 0.42 -0.89
CA CYS A 41 1.27 0.51 0.17
C CYS A 41 1.16 -0.75 1.06
N ASP A 42 1.42 -1.95 0.51
CA ASP A 42 1.30 -3.25 1.16
C ASP A 42 2.64 -3.72 1.78
N ALA A 43 3.69 -2.94 1.59
CA ALA A 43 5.06 -3.24 2.01
C ALA A 43 5.61 -2.23 3.03
N ILE A 44 4.75 -1.46 3.69
CA ILE A 44 5.16 -0.49 4.71
C ILE A 44 5.63 -1.25 5.96
N PRO A 45 6.90 -1.08 6.39
CA PRO A 45 7.39 -1.74 7.58
C PRO A 45 6.78 -1.13 8.85
N GLU A 46 6.59 -1.95 9.87
CA GLU A 46 6.27 -1.49 11.23
C GLU A 46 7.35 -0.53 11.74
N PRO A 47 7.01 0.45 12.60
CA PRO A 47 8.01 1.33 13.21
C PRO A 47 9.03 0.56 14.04
N GLU A 48 10.32 0.83 13.83
CA GLU A 48 11.39 0.25 14.64
C GLU A 48 11.37 0.82 16.07
N VAL A 49 11.67 -0.05 17.04
CA VAL A 49 11.84 0.35 18.44
C VAL A 49 13.30 0.73 18.64
N LEU A 50 13.57 2.03 18.75
CA LEU A 50 14.93 2.54 18.95
C LEU A 50 15.30 2.59 20.43
N THR A 51 16.60 2.52 20.69
CA THR A 51 17.20 2.78 22.00
C THR A 51 18.26 3.87 21.86
N ALA A 52 18.59 4.52 22.97
CA ALA A 52 19.59 5.56 23.01
C ALA A 52 20.34 5.51 24.33
N THR A 53 21.60 5.96 24.31
CA THR A 53 22.49 6.02 25.46
C THR A 53 22.94 7.46 25.72
N SER A 54 23.05 7.84 27.00
CA SER A 54 23.67 9.10 27.44
C SER A 54 25.02 8.79 28.12
N ASP A 55 25.98 9.71 28.02
CA ASP A 55 27.33 9.55 28.57
C ASP A 55 27.42 9.84 30.08
N CYS A 56 26.32 10.29 30.68
CA CYS A 56 26.21 10.53 32.09
C CYS A 56 26.08 9.18 32.85
N THR A 57 27.03 8.96 33.76
CA THR A 57 27.34 7.63 34.29
C THR A 57 26.64 7.36 35.61
N LEU A 58 25.44 6.77 35.56
CA LEU A 58 24.96 5.63 36.36
C LEU A 58 23.43 5.60 36.44
N GLY A 59 22.82 4.91 35.48
CA GLY A 59 21.40 4.53 35.53
C GLY A 59 20.44 5.63 35.12
N ASP A 60 20.88 6.52 34.22
CA ASP A 60 20.02 7.48 33.55
C ASP A 60 19.12 6.71 32.55
N GLU A 61 17.81 6.84 32.75
CA GLU A 61 16.82 6.30 31.84
C GLU A 61 16.62 7.29 30.68
N VAL A 62 16.89 6.86 29.45
CA VAL A 62 16.58 7.65 28.24
C VAL A 62 15.18 7.24 27.78
N THR A 63 14.28 8.22 27.70
CA THR A 63 12.94 8.00 27.17
C THR A 63 12.92 8.23 25.67
N ILE A 64 12.25 7.36 24.93
CA ILE A 64 12.02 7.51 23.49
C ILE A 64 10.55 7.83 23.25
N ASP A 65 10.29 9.00 22.67
CA ASP A 65 8.98 9.36 22.13
C ASP A 65 8.96 9.13 20.63
N PHE A 66 7.93 8.45 20.13
CA PHE A 66 7.70 8.19 18.70
C PHE A 66 6.47 8.94 18.21
N SER A 67 6.57 9.50 17.00
CA SER A 67 5.43 10.07 16.28
C SER A 67 5.52 9.76 14.79
N GLU A 68 4.36 9.61 14.15
CA GLU A 68 4.24 9.40 12.71
C GLU A 68 3.20 10.37 12.15
N ILE A 69 3.55 11.00 11.02
CA ILE A 69 2.66 11.90 10.29
C ILE A 69 2.60 11.44 8.84
N ARG A 70 1.38 11.35 8.30
CA ARG A 70 1.14 11.11 6.88
C ARG A 70 0.96 12.44 6.14
N ILE A 71 1.59 12.53 4.97
CA ILE A 71 1.44 13.63 4.02
C ILE A 71 0.93 13.02 2.71
N ASP A 72 -0.31 13.33 2.35
CA ASP A 72 -0.92 12.85 1.12
C ASP A 72 -0.22 13.42 -0.12
N GLY A 73 -0.10 12.59 -1.16
CA GLY A 73 0.46 12.94 -2.46
C GLY A 73 -0.61 13.16 -3.52
N ASP A 74 -0.26 12.85 -4.76
CA ASP A 74 -1.08 13.15 -5.94
C ASP A 74 -2.28 12.19 -6.13
N CYS A 75 -2.27 11.04 -5.47
CA CYS A 75 -3.39 10.09 -5.44
C CYS A 75 -3.48 9.42 -4.05
N PRO A 76 -4.61 8.77 -3.70
CA PRO A 76 -4.83 8.22 -2.35
C PRO A 76 -3.76 7.23 -1.86
N ASN A 77 -3.17 6.46 -2.78
CA ASN A 77 -2.17 5.44 -2.44
C ASN A 77 -0.72 5.93 -2.61
N ASN A 78 -0.51 7.18 -3.05
CA ASN A 78 0.79 7.85 -3.06
C ASN A 78 0.86 8.85 -1.91
N TYR A 79 1.77 8.62 -0.97
CA TYR A 79 1.93 9.50 0.19
C TYR A 79 3.30 9.35 0.82
N THR A 80 3.63 10.21 1.77
CA THR A 80 4.86 10.10 2.56
C THR A 80 4.49 9.92 4.03
N LEU A 81 5.13 8.97 4.71
CA LEU A 81 5.13 8.87 6.16
C LEU A 81 6.42 9.49 6.70
N VAL A 82 6.28 10.43 7.62
CA VAL A 82 7.39 11.04 8.35
C VAL A 82 7.35 10.51 9.77
N ARG A 83 8.29 9.63 10.09
CA ARG A 83 8.48 9.06 11.43
C ARG A 83 9.55 9.85 12.17
N THR A 84 9.26 10.26 13.39
CA THR A 84 10.19 10.99 14.25
C THR A 84 10.32 10.27 15.58
N TRP A 85 11.56 9.97 15.98
CA TRP A 85 11.90 9.50 17.31
C TRP A 85 12.67 10.59 18.04
N THR A 86 12.29 10.90 19.27
CA THR A 86 13.00 11.85 20.13
C THR A 86 13.46 11.14 21.39
N ALA A 87 14.77 11.08 21.59
CA ALA A 87 15.38 10.57 22.81
C ALA A 87 15.62 11.73 23.78
N THR A 88 15.17 11.58 25.03
CA THR A 88 15.36 12.59 26.09
C THR A 88 15.95 11.94 27.33
N ASP A 89 17.00 12.55 27.89
CA ASP A 89 17.63 12.09 29.14
C ASP A 89 16.95 12.68 30.39
N GLU A 90 17.36 12.23 31.59
CA GLU A 90 16.79 12.69 32.86
C GLU A 90 17.08 14.16 33.19
N CYS A 91 18.14 14.76 32.64
CA CYS A 91 18.46 16.17 32.85
C CYS A 91 17.80 17.08 31.78
N GLY A 92 17.09 16.49 30.80
CA GLY A 92 16.25 17.15 29.80
C GLY A 92 16.93 17.45 28.46
N ASN A 93 18.12 16.90 28.19
CA ASN A 93 18.77 17.01 26.88
C ASN A 93 18.13 16.04 25.90
N SER A 94 18.14 16.37 24.60
CA SER A 94 17.36 15.62 23.62
C SER A 94 17.98 15.58 22.23
N THR A 95 17.87 14.43 21.57
CA THR A 95 18.17 14.27 20.14
C THR A 95 16.96 13.71 19.40
N SER A 96 16.87 13.96 18.09
CA SER A 96 15.80 13.42 17.25
C SER A 96 16.34 12.76 15.99
N HIS A 97 15.71 11.66 15.60
CA HIS A 97 15.90 10.99 14.33
C HIS A 97 14.62 11.07 13.50
N VAL A 98 14.76 11.28 12.19
CA VAL A 98 13.65 11.32 11.24
C VAL A 98 13.88 10.28 10.16
N GLN A 99 12.87 9.46 9.90
CA GLN A 99 12.79 8.58 8.74
C GLN A 99 11.66 9.05 7.83
N ILE A 100 11.95 9.13 6.53
CA ILE A 100 10.99 9.41 5.48
C ILE A 100 10.70 8.10 4.72
N ILE A 101 9.44 7.66 4.74
CA ILE A 101 8.96 6.54 3.94
C ILE A 101 8.11 7.10 2.82
N THR A 102 8.57 6.97 1.57
CA THR A 102 7.78 7.32 0.39
C THR A 102 6.97 6.09 -0.02
N VAL A 103 5.65 6.22 -0.03
CA VAL A 103 4.72 5.19 -0.47
C VAL A 103 4.27 5.54 -1.89
N LEU A 104 4.50 4.62 -2.83
CA LEU A 104 4.08 4.75 -4.22
C LEU A 104 3.33 3.50 -4.66
N ASP A 105 2.16 3.71 -5.21
CA ASP A 105 1.38 2.72 -5.92
C ASP A 105 1.78 2.71 -7.39
N THR A 106 2.44 1.63 -7.81
CA THR A 106 2.90 1.44 -9.18
C THR A 106 2.38 0.16 -9.82
N THR A 107 1.58 -0.59 -9.09
CA THR A 107 1.08 -1.90 -9.50
C THR A 107 -0.30 -1.74 -10.11
N ALA A 108 -0.56 -2.43 -11.22
CA ALA A 108 -1.88 -2.39 -11.84
C ALA A 108 -2.82 -3.41 -11.18
N PRO A 109 -4.14 -3.15 -11.18
CA PRO A 109 -5.12 -4.12 -10.72
C PRO A 109 -5.05 -5.44 -11.50
N VAL A 110 -5.42 -6.53 -10.83
CA VAL A 110 -5.51 -7.87 -11.38
C VAL A 110 -6.97 -8.31 -11.41
N PHE A 111 -7.46 -8.72 -12.57
CA PHE A 111 -8.81 -9.28 -12.68
C PHE A 111 -8.99 -10.51 -11.78
N ASP A 112 -10.12 -10.54 -11.08
CA ASP A 112 -10.49 -11.63 -10.20
C ASP A 112 -11.03 -12.81 -11.00
N GLY A 113 -10.95 -13.99 -10.38
CA GLY A 113 -11.43 -15.24 -10.96
C GLY A 113 -10.31 -16.03 -11.66
N GLU A 114 -10.48 -17.36 -11.67
CA GLU A 114 -9.47 -18.25 -12.27
C GLU A 114 -9.54 -18.28 -13.80
N VAL A 115 -10.70 -17.96 -14.37
CA VAL A 115 -10.97 -18.05 -15.82
C VAL A 115 -11.72 -16.81 -16.27
N LEU A 116 -11.02 -15.99 -17.06
CA LEU A 116 -11.61 -14.84 -17.75
C LEU A 116 -12.33 -15.29 -19.04
N PRO A 117 -13.26 -14.47 -19.57
CA PRO A 117 -14.02 -14.80 -20.78
C PRO A 117 -13.09 -15.12 -21.94
N GLN A 118 -13.26 -16.30 -22.55
CA GLN A 118 -12.42 -16.76 -23.65
C GLN A 118 -13.06 -16.42 -25.00
N ASP A 119 -12.25 -16.40 -26.04
CA ASP A 119 -12.72 -16.24 -27.41
C ASP A 119 -13.67 -17.38 -27.80
N ILE A 120 -14.75 -17.03 -28.49
CA ILE A 120 -15.80 -17.99 -28.88
C ILE A 120 -16.29 -17.73 -30.30
N THR A 121 -16.90 -18.76 -30.88
CA THR A 121 -17.65 -18.66 -32.14
C THR A 121 -19.08 -19.09 -31.88
N VAL A 122 -20.03 -18.26 -32.29
CA VAL A 122 -21.47 -18.45 -32.02
C VAL A 122 -22.30 -18.23 -33.28
N ASP A 123 -23.51 -18.80 -33.27
CA ASP A 123 -24.53 -18.47 -34.26
C ASP A 123 -25.11 -17.07 -33.98
N CYS A 124 -25.78 -16.51 -34.98
CA CYS A 124 -26.28 -15.13 -34.99
C CYS A 124 -27.32 -14.85 -33.89
N ASP A 125 -27.99 -15.88 -33.37
CA ASP A 125 -28.99 -15.81 -32.31
C ASP A 125 -28.47 -16.28 -30.94
N ALA A 126 -27.18 -16.60 -30.83
CA ALA A 126 -26.57 -17.23 -29.66
C ALA A 126 -25.43 -16.39 -29.03
N ILE A 127 -25.44 -15.08 -29.25
CA ILE A 127 -24.43 -14.17 -28.70
C ILE A 127 -24.67 -14.01 -27.19
N PRO A 128 -23.69 -14.35 -26.33
CA PRO A 128 -23.85 -14.19 -24.89
C PRO A 128 -23.79 -12.71 -24.48
N GLU A 129 -24.49 -12.37 -23.40
CA GLU A 129 -24.30 -11.11 -22.68
C GLU A 129 -22.85 -10.94 -22.23
N ALA A 130 -22.43 -9.70 -21.97
CA ALA A 130 -21.09 -9.45 -21.45
C ALA A 130 -20.97 -9.88 -19.99
N ASP A 131 -19.86 -10.54 -19.66
CA ASP A 131 -19.56 -10.91 -18.29
C ASP A 131 -19.25 -9.66 -17.44
N TYR A 132 -19.78 -9.66 -16.22
CA TYR A 132 -19.39 -8.70 -15.19
C TYR A 132 -18.10 -9.18 -14.54
N LEU A 133 -17.00 -8.47 -14.82
CA LEU A 133 -15.71 -8.76 -14.21
C LEU A 133 -15.50 -7.89 -12.96
N SER A 134 -14.65 -8.38 -12.07
CA SER A 134 -14.09 -7.59 -10.96
C SER A 134 -12.56 -7.71 -11.01
N ALA A 135 -11.88 -6.82 -10.30
CA ALA A 135 -10.44 -6.85 -10.14
C ALA A 135 -10.07 -6.36 -8.74
N THR A 136 -8.92 -6.80 -8.27
CA THR A 136 -8.32 -6.40 -7.00
C THR A 136 -6.94 -5.80 -7.23
N ASP A 137 -6.54 -4.93 -6.31
CA ASP A 137 -5.25 -4.26 -6.34
C ASP A 137 -4.62 -4.31 -4.95
N ASN A 138 -3.28 -4.34 -4.86
CA ASN A 138 -2.57 -4.51 -3.58
C ASN A 138 -2.62 -3.24 -2.71
N CYS A 139 -2.89 -2.07 -3.31
CA CYS A 139 -3.08 -0.80 -2.61
C CYS A 139 -4.54 -0.44 -2.35
N SER A 140 -5.46 -1.04 -3.09
CA SER A 140 -6.88 -0.87 -2.87
C SER A 140 -7.37 -1.71 -1.67
N SER A 141 -7.65 -1.06 -0.55
CA SER A 141 -8.20 -1.72 0.65
C SER A 141 -9.60 -2.33 0.47
N SER A 142 -10.25 -2.11 -0.68
CA SER A 142 -11.53 -2.71 -1.05
C SER A 142 -11.69 -2.76 -2.58
N SER A 143 -12.63 -3.57 -3.08
CA SER A 143 -13.01 -3.60 -4.49
C SER A 143 -13.63 -2.30 -5.00
N GLU A 144 -13.85 -1.29 -4.14
CA GLU A 144 -14.30 0.04 -4.55
C GLU A 144 -13.15 0.94 -5.05
N GLY A 145 -11.89 0.56 -4.80
CA GLY A 145 -10.72 1.29 -5.28
C GLY A 145 -10.37 1.01 -6.74
N VAL A 146 -10.89 -0.10 -7.28
CA VAL A 146 -10.71 -0.50 -8.68
C VAL A 146 -12.00 -0.30 -9.46
N THR A 147 -11.90 0.34 -10.61
CA THR A 147 -12.99 0.57 -11.56
C THR A 147 -12.84 -0.35 -12.76
N ILE A 148 -13.96 -0.93 -13.24
CA ILE A 148 -13.99 -1.74 -14.47
C ILE A 148 -14.81 -1.01 -15.54
N GLU A 149 -14.20 -0.77 -16.69
CA GLU A 149 -14.87 -0.26 -17.89
C GLU A 149 -14.93 -1.33 -18.97
N LEU A 150 -16.07 -1.46 -19.66
CA LEU A 150 -16.26 -2.37 -20.80
C LEU A 150 -16.48 -1.56 -22.08
N PHE A 151 -15.72 -1.89 -23.11
CA PHE A 151 -15.88 -1.38 -24.47
C PHE A 151 -16.22 -2.54 -25.42
N GLU A 152 -17.11 -2.28 -26.38
CA GLU A 152 -17.45 -3.24 -27.43
C GLU A 152 -17.25 -2.61 -28.82
N ASP A 153 -16.45 -3.27 -29.65
CA ASP A 153 -16.26 -2.92 -31.04
C ASP A 153 -16.84 -4.00 -31.96
N TYR A 154 -17.51 -3.57 -33.03
CA TYR A 154 -18.14 -4.45 -34.02
C TYR A 154 -17.41 -4.34 -35.35
N ILE A 155 -16.91 -5.48 -35.84
CA ILE A 155 -16.14 -5.56 -37.08
C ILE A 155 -16.94 -6.42 -38.07
N GLU A 156 -17.38 -5.81 -39.18
CA GLU A 156 -18.09 -6.53 -40.24
C GLU A 156 -17.22 -7.66 -40.83
N GLY A 157 -17.84 -8.81 -41.06
CA GLY A 157 -17.20 -9.95 -41.71
C GLY A 157 -17.42 -9.97 -43.23
N GLU A 158 -16.78 -10.94 -43.88
CA GLU A 158 -16.80 -11.09 -45.35
C GLU A 158 -18.16 -11.58 -45.90
N CYS A 159 -18.94 -12.27 -45.07
CA CYS A 159 -20.25 -12.81 -45.43
C CYS A 159 -21.38 -11.98 -44.83
N GLN A 160 -22.53 -11.97 -45.51
CA GLN A 160 -23.73 -11.33 -45.00
C GLN A 160 -24.09 -11.93 -43.63
N ASN A 161 -24.29 -11.06 -42.64
CA ASN A 161 -24.57 -11.40 -41.23
C ASN A 161 -23.42 -12.06 -40.47
N SER A 162 -22.21 -12.13 -41.04
CA SER A 162 -21.00 -12.46 -40.27
C SER A 162 -20.35 -11.19 -39.74
N TYR A 163 -19.92 -11.20 -38.48
CA TYR A 163 -19.18 -10.10 -37.86
C TYR A 163 -18.44 -10.61 -36.62
N THR A 164 -17.52 -9.79 -36.11
CA THR A 164 -16.80 -10.05 -34.87
C THR A 164 -17.13 -8.97 -33.87
N ILE A 165 -17.41 -9.37 -32.62
CA ILE A 165 -17.50 -8.47 -31.47
C ILE A 165 -16.20 -8.58 -30.70
N VAL A 166 -15.53 -7.46 -30.47
CA VAL A 166 -14.34 -7.38 -29.61
C VAL A 166 -14.73 -6.66 -28.34
N ARG A 167 -14.75 -7.39 -27.23
CA ARG A 167 -14.98 -6.85 -25.89
C ARG A 167 -13.65 -6.58 -25.23
N THR A 168 -13.48 -5.38 -24.70
CA THR A 168 -12.30 -4.98 -23.92
C THR A 168 -12.76 -4.51 -22.55
N TRP A 169 -12.33 -5.22 -21.50
CA TRP A 169 -12.46 -4.76 -20.12
C TRP A 169 -11.17 -4.08 -19.70
N ILE A 170 -11.27 -2.92 -19.05
CA ILE A 170 -10.14 -2.19 -18.49
C ILE A 170 -10.37 -2.04 -16.99
N ALA A 171 -9.45 -2.55 -16.18
CA ALA A 171 -9.41 -2.35 -14.74
C ALA A 171 -8.44 -1.20 -14.41
N SER A 172 -8.88 -0.20 -13.64
CA SER A 172 -8.04 0.94 -13.22
C SER A 172 -8.19 1.23 -11.73
N ASP A 173 -7.08 1.49 -11.03
CA ASP A 173 -7.06 1.91 -9.62
C ASP A 173 -7.18 3.45 -9.45
N GLU A 174 -7.10 3.93 -8.20
CA GLU A 174 -7.19 5.36 -7.88
C GLU A 174 -5.93 6.18 -8.22
N CYS A 175 -4.82 5.52 -8.53
CA CYS A 175 -3.55 6.13 -8.91
C CYS A 175 -3.28 6.10 -10.42
N GLY A 176 -4.20 5.50 -11.18
CA GLY A 176 -4.20 5.45 -12.64
C GLY A 176 -3.42 4.28 -13.22
N ASN A 177 -3.00 3.30 -12.42
CA ASN A 177 -2.46 2.06 -12.99
C ASN A 177 -3.62 1.22 -13.53
N SER A 178 -3.38 0.51 -14.64
CA SER A 178 -4.44 -0.23 -15.32
C SER A 178 -3.98 -1.52 -15.98
N SER A 179 -4.91 -2.45 -16.10
CA SER A 179 -4.78 -3.70 -16.84
C SER A 179 -5.99 -3.90 -17.74
N SER A 180 -5.86 -4.76 -18.77
CA SER A 180 -6.96 -5.03 -19.70
C SER A 180 -7.11 -6.50 -20.04
N HIS A 181 -8.35 -6.90 -20.30
CA HIS A 181 -8.72 -8.21 -20.82
C HIS A 181 -9.52 -8.05 -22.11
N VAL A 182 -9.28 -8.91 -23.08
CA VAL A 182 -9.97 -8.87 -24.38
C VAL A 182 -10.61 -10.22 -24.66
N GLN A 183 -11.86 -10.19 -25.13
CA GLN A 183 -12.58 -11.34 -25.66
C GLN A 183 -13.01 -11.03 -27.09
N THR A 184 -12.77 -12.00 -27.99
CA THR A 184 -13.23 -11.97 -29.38
C THR A 184 -14.38 -12.96 -29.58
N ILE A 185 -15.52 -12.48 -30.06
CA ILE A 185 -16.69 -13.29 -30.38
C ILE A 185 -16.90 -13.25 -31.89
N THR A 186 -16.64 -14.37 -32.56
CA THR A 186 -16.94 -14.53 -33.99
C THR A 186 -18.39 -14.97 -34.16
N VAL A 187 -19.18 -14.17 -34.86
CA VAL A 187 -20.57 -14.46 -35.19
C VAL A 187 -20.66 -14.91 -36.65
N GLN A 188 -21.15 -16.13 -36.88
CA GLN A 188 -21.34 -16.68 -38.22
C GLN A 188 -22.49 -17.70 -38.25
N ASP A 189 -23.08 -17.92 -39.42
CA ASP A 189 -24.07 -18.98 -39.60
C ASP A 189 -23.42 -20.36 -39.42
N LEU A 190 -23.87 -21.08 -38.40
CA LEU A 190 -23.42 -22.45 -38.11
C LEU A 190 -24.49 -23.49 -38.50
N THR A 191 -25.64 -23.05 -38.99
CA THR A 191 -26.80 -23.88 -39.28
C THR A 191 -26.82 -24.27 -40.75
N ALA A 192 -26.76 -25.58 -41.03
CA ALA A 192 -26.85 -26.06 -42.40
C ALA A 192 -28.26 -25.84 -42.98
N PRO A 193 -28.39 -25.51 -44.28
CA PRO A 193 -29.70 -25.37 -44.92
C PRO A 193 -30.44 -26.71 -44.94
N VAL A 194 -31.76 -26.67 -44.75
CA VAL A 194 -32.66 -27.81 -44.92
C VAL A 194 -33.54 -27.61 -46.14
N PHE A 195 -33.81 -28.69 -46.88
CA PHE A 195 -34.78 -28.65 -47.97
C PHE A 195 -36.19 -28.52 -47.39
N ASP A 196 -36.95 -27.50 -47.81
CA ASP A 196 -38.38 -27.48 -47.56
C ASP A 196 -39.04 -28.53 -48.46
N GLY A 197 -39.86 -29.40 -47.87
CA GLY A 197 -40.47 -30.54 -48.54
C GLY A 197 -41.62 -30.14 -49.47
N GLU A 198 -41.51 -29.03 -50.20
CA GLU A 198 -42.49 -28.64 -51.19
C GLU A 198 -42.42 -29.61 -52.38
N VAL A 199 -43.40 -30.49 -52.45
CA VAL A 199 -43.67 -31.30 -53.63
C VAL A 199 -44.15 -30.32 -54.71
N LEU A 200 -43.27 -29.99 -55.65
CA LEU A 200 -43.63 -29.20 -56.83
C LEU A 200 -44.84 -29.85 -57.55
N PRO A 201 -45.85 -29.07 -57.97
CA PRO A 201 -47.06 -29.58 -58.61
C PRO A 201 -46.82 -30.19 -60.00
#